data_AF-X1Q334-F1
#
_entry.id   AF-X1Q334-F1
#
_cell.length_a   1.000
_cell.length_b   1.000
_cell.length_c   1.000
_cell.angle_alpha   90.00
_cell.angle_beta   90.00
_cell.angle_gamma   90.00
#
_symmetry.space_group_name_H-M   'P 1'
#
loop_
_entity.id
_entity.type
_entity.pdbx_description
1 polymer ?
#
loop_
_entity_poly.entity_id
_entity_poly.type
_entity_poly.pdbx_seq_one_letter_code
_entity_poly.pdbx_strand_id
1 'polypeptide(L)'
;MEHYEMRLLADYTQLAAVQGANTWRRPPPATVGGELEADERGEVVFAEIQPPVSAGLNDEDLRKVVIVLDGHEIGEYVSLSGIRTTLMAPVKERIWGAKLYSFGTPRSTNPLLNTTLKYKQNVTVACLAGPAAAGITGAGQQYRVRLWGYVYKVDEMKLQNLI
;
A
#
# COMPACT_ATOMS: atom_id res chain seq x y z
N MET A 1 4.53 23.35 -8.12
CA MET A 1 3.84 22.34 -7.28
C MET A 1 3.89 22.86 -5.86
N GLU A 2 2.74 22.97 -5.20
CA GLU A 2 2.71 23.26 -3.77
C GLU A 2 3.51 22.16 -3.06
N HIS A 3 4.44 22.54 -2.18
CA HIS A 3 5.51 21.67 -1.66
C HIS A 3 5.03 20.41 -0.92
N TYR A 4 3.72 20.22 -0.70
CA TYR A 4 3.16 19.12 0.08
C TYR A 4 1.80 18.62 -0.46
N GLU A 5 1.75 18.26 -1.75
CA GLU A 5 0.60 17.51 -2.28
C GLU A 5 0.77 16.00 -2.01
N MET A 6 -0.31 15.36 -1.57
CA MET A 6 -0.35 13.91 -1.40
C MET A 6 -0.23 13.23 -2.77
N ARG A 7 0.74 12.35 -2.92
CA ARG A 7 1.03 11.66 -4.18
C ARG A 7 0.97 10.15 -4.05
N LEU A 8 0.88 9.49 -5.20
CA LEU A 8 0.99 8.05 -5.31
C LEU A 8 2.47 7.67 -5.11
N LEU A 9 2.74 6.82 -4.12
CA LEU A 9 4.08 6.36 -3.75
C LEU A 9 4.40 4.99 -4.32
N ALA A 10 3.40 4.14 -4.49
CA ALA A 10 3.53 2.88 -5.21
C ALA A 10 2.19 2.50 -5.85
N ASP A 11 2.26 1.88 -7.03
CA ASP A 11 1.10 1.41 -7.77
C ASP A 11 1.37 0.03 -8.34
N TYR A 12 0.85 -0.98 -7.65
CA TYR A 12 0.95 -2.35 -8.10
C TYR A 12 -0.38 -2.79 -8.71
N THR A 13 -0.39 -3.01 -10.02
CA THR A 13 -1.46 -3.77 -10.68
C THR A 13 -0.97 -5.17 -10.96
N GLN A 14 -1.72 -6.16 -10.51
CA GLN A 14 -1.45 -7.52 -10.87
C GLN A 14 -1.86 -7.77 -12.33
N LEU A 15 -0.87 -7.83 -13.22
CA LEU A 15 -1.11 -8.00 -14.66
C LEU A 15 -1.23 -9.47 -15.10
N ALA A 16 -0.74 -10.40 -14.30
CA ALA A 16 -0.85 -11.83 -14.61
C ALA A 16 -2.21 -12.36 -14.20
N ALA A 17 -2.88 -13.02 -15.14
CA ALA A 17 -4.23 -13.58 -15.01
C ALA A 17 -4.43 -14.55 -13.83
N VAL A 18 -3.36 -15.18 -13.34
CA VAL A 18 -3.44 -16.22 -12.32
C VAL A 18 -2.36 -16.04 -11.26
N GLN A 19 -2.75 -16.20 -10.00
CA GLN A 19 -1.84 -16.40 -8.88
C GLN A 19 -2.27 -17.67 -8.14
N GLY A 20 -1.37 -18.66 -8.08
CA GLY A 20 -1.66 -19.93 -7.41
C GLY A 20 -1.98 -19.76 -5.93
N ALA A 21 -2.80 -20.65 -5.40
CA ALA A 21 -3.21 -20.63 -3.99
C ALA A 21 -2.01 -20.61 -3.04
N ASN A 22 -2.10 -19.84 -1.95
CA ASN A 22 -1.05 -19.68 -0.94
C ASN A 22 0.32 -19.23 -1.47
N THR A 23 0.38 -18.64 -2.66
CA THR A 23 1.62 -18.07 -3.19
C THR A 23 1.68 -16.58 -2.94
N TRP A 24 2.90 -16.07 -2.74
CA TRP A 24 3.15 -14.65 -2.60
C TRP A 24 3.57 -14.04 -3.93
N ARG A 25 3.11 -12.81 -4.18
CA ARG A 25 3.69 -11.92 -5.19
C ARG A 25 4.32 -10.72 -4.54
N ARG A 26 5.57 -10.46 -4.94
CA ARG A 26 6.44 -9.39 -4.42
C ARG A 26 7.04 -8.63 -5.62
N PRO A 27 6.29 -7.70 -6.24
CA PRO A 27 6.85 -6.87 -7.28
C PRO A 27 8.06 -6.09 -6.74
N PRO A 28 9.16 -5.95 -7.51
CA PRO A 28 10.28 -5.10 -7.10
C PRO A 28 9.84 -3.63 -7.07
N PRO A 29 10.39 -2.79 -6.17
CA PRO A 29 9.93 -1.41 -6.00
C PRO A 29 9.97 -0.59 -7.30
N ALA A 30 11.00 -0.76 -8.13
CA ALA A 30 11.10 -0.15 -9.46
C ALA A 30 9.86 -0.41 -10.37
N THR A 31 9.22 -1.58 -10.28
CA THR A 31 8.05 -1.90 -11.12
C THR A 31 6.75 -1.27 -10.64
N VAL A 32 6.71 -0.77 -9.41
CA VAL A 32 5.54 -0.12 -8.81
C VAL A 32 5.74 1.38 -8.63
N GLY A 33 6.86 1.93 -9.12
CA GLY A 33 7.22 3.34 -8.92
C GLY A 33 7.61 3.69 -7.49
N GLY A 34 8.02 2.70 -6.69
CA GLY A 34 8.27 2.83 -5.26
C GLY A 34 9.69 3.24 -4.86
N GLU A 35 10.54 3.60 -5.82
CA GLU A 35 11.91 4.07 -5.56
C GLU A 35 11.90 5.58 -5.24
N LEU A 36 12.79 5.99 -4.33
CA LEU A 36 13.04 7.40 -4.00
C LEU A 36 14.40 7.84 -4.53
N GLU A 37 14.53 9.14 -4.76
CA GLU A 37 15.84 9.74 -4.97
C GLU A 37 16.67 9.72 -3.67
N ALA A 38 18.00 9.82 -3.79
CA ALA A 38 18.91 9.70 -2.64
C ALA A 38 18.65 10.75 -1.54
N ASP A 39 18.17 11.93 -1.94
CA ASP A 39 17.85 13.06 -1.07
C ASP A 39 16.37 13.10 -0.63
N GLU A 40 15.61 12.03 -0.85
CA GLU A 40 14.18 11.93 -0.53
C GLU A 40 13.88 10.98 0.64
N ARG A 41 12.78 11.23 1.34
CA ARG A 41 12.20 10.34 2.36
C ARG A 41 10.70 10.22 2.15
N GLY A 42 10.20 9.00 2.19
CA GLY A 42 8.79 8.74 1.94
C GLY A 42 8.03 8.46 3.22
N GLU A 43 6.76 8.83 3.22
CA GLU A 43 5.83 8.60 4.31
C GLU A 43 4.49 8.12 3.75
N VAL A 44 4.16 6.84 3.93
CA VAL A 44 2.89 6.26 3.55
C VAL A 44 1.83 6.59 4.59
N VAL A 45 0.74 7.17 4.11
CA VAL A 45 -0.38 7.67 4.92
C VAL A 45 -1.57 6.75 4.84
N PHE A 46 -1.81 6.17 3.66
CA PHE A 46 -2.87 5.20 3.47
C PHE A 46 -2.54 4.21 2.36
N ALA A 47 -3.13 3.03 2.48
CA ALA A 47 -3.16 2.04 1.43
C ALA A 47 -4.56 1.98 0.83
N GLU A 48 -4.59 1.66 -0.45
CA GLU A 48 -5.79 1.42 -1.20
C GLU A 48 -5.67 0.07 -1.90
N ILE A 49 -6.73 -0.73 -1.82
CA ILE A 49 -6.80 -2.03 -2.45
C ILE A 49 -8.08 -2.09 -3.29
N GLN A 50 -7.92 -2.33 -4.58
CA GLN A 50 -8.97 -2.86 -5.44
C GLN A 50 -8.86 -4.39 -5.40
N PRO A 51 -9.80 -5.07 -4.72
CA PRO A 51 -9.75 -6.52 -4.57
C PRO A 51 -10.05 -7.23 -5.91
N PRO A 52 -9.56 -8.46 -6.11
CA PRO A 52 -10.00 -9.27 -7.24
C PRO A 52 -11.46 -9.71 -7.04
N VAL A 53 -12.27 -9.70 -8.10
CA VAL A 53 -13.69 -10.07 -8.05
C VAL A 53 -14.01 -11.00 -9.20
N SER A 54 -14.65 -12.13 -8.90
CA SER A 54 -15.01 -13.10 -9.93
C SER A 54 -16.18 -12.72 -10.81
N ALA A 55 -16.28 -13.35 -11.98
CA ALA A 55 -17.35 -13.14 -12.95
C ALA A 55 -18.76 -13.40 -12.38
N GLY A 56 -18.86 -14.14 -11.27
CA GLY A 56 -20.10 -14.36 -10.50
C GLY A 56 -20.26 -13.44 -9.29
N LEU A 57 -19.46 -12.36 -9.18
CA LEU A 57 -19.39 -11.47 -8.02
C LEU A 57 -19.02 -12.18 -6.71
N ASN A 58 -18.42 -13.37 -6.75
CA ASN A 58 -17.86 -13.98 -5.55
C ASN A 58 -16.50 -13.36 -5.27
N ASP A 59 -16.20 -13.20 -3.98
CA ASP A 59 -14.91 -12.70 -3.52
C ASP A 59 -13.80 -13.70 -3.92
N GLU A 60 -12.71 -13.20 -4.51
CA GLU A 60 -11.48 -13.98 -4.61
C GLU A 60 -10.56 -13.64 -3.43
N ASP A 61 -9.83 -14.64 -2.95
CA ASP A 61 -9.11 -14.54 -1.70
C ASP A 61 -7.75 -13.83 -1.89
N LEU A 62 -7.70 -12.51 -1.97
CA LEU A 62 -6.47 -11.78 -1.65
C LEU A 62 -6.36 -11.71 -0.12
N ARG A 63 -5.86 -12.80 0.48
CA ARG A 63 -5.90 -13.04 1.92
C ARG A 63 -5.13 -12.01 2.73
N LYS A 64 -3.97 -11.58 2.23
CA LYS A 64 -3.08 -10.69 2.97
C LYS A 64 -2.30 -9.80 2.02
N VAL A 65 -2.30 -8.51 2.31
CA VAL A 65 -1.41 -7.51 1.70
C VAL A 65 -0.52 -6.95 2.81
N VAL A 66 0.78 -7.02 2.58
CA VAL A 66 1.82 -6.48 3.47
C VAL A 66 2.54 -5.36 2.74
N ILE A 67 2.83 -4.28 3.45
CA ILE A 67 3.68 -3.20 2.94
C ILE A 67 5.14 -3.58 3.26
N VAL A 68 6.04 -3.34 2.31
CA VAL A 68 7.47 -3.60 2.43
C VAL A 68 8.20 -2.29 2.31
N LEU A 69 8.98 -1.92 3.32
CA LEU A 69 9.70 -0.65 3.41
C LEU A 69 11.20 -0.95 3.52
N ASP A 70 11.99 -0.43 2.59
CA ASP A 70 13.45 -0.65 2.55
C ASP A 70 13.83 -2.13 2.69
N GLY A 71 13.08 -3.02 2.02
CA GLY A 71 13.25 -4.48 2.09
C GLY A 71 12.67 -5.17 3.33
N HIS A 72 12.09 -4.45 4.28
CA HIS A 72 11.51 -5.00 5.51
C HIS A 72 9.99 -5.12 5.41
N GLU A 73 9.46 -6.34 5.55
CA GLU A 73 8.02 -6.58 5.62
C GLU A 73 7.49 -6.10 6.99
N ILE A 74 6.61 -5.10 7.02
CA ILE A 74 5.99 -4.63 8.28
C ILE A 74 4.72 -5.40 8.65
N GLY A 75 4.61 -6.64 8.18
CA GLY A 75 3.39 -7.47 8.27
C GLY A 75 2.99 -7.88 9.68
N GLU A 76 3.86 -7.67 10.67
CA GLU A 76 3.59 -7.80 12.10
C GLU A 76 2.77 -6.62 12.64
N TYR A 77 2.95 -5.44 12.04
CA TYR A 77 2.29 -4.19 12.43
C TYR A 77 1.07 -3.87 11.56
N VAL A 78 1.19 -4.09 10.25
CA VAL A 78 0.16 -3.76 9.26
C VAL A 78 -0.06 -4.93 8.32
N SER A 79 -1.21 -5.59 8.47
CA SER A 79 -1.68 -6.67 7.61
C SER A 79 -3.06 -6.30 7.09
N LEU A 80 -3.15 -6.02 5.79
CA LEU A 80 -4.38 -5.56 5.16
C LEU A 80 -5.13 -6.73 4.52
N SER A 81 -6.45 -6.76 4.70
CA SER A 81 -7.34 -7.66 3.96
C SER A 81 -7.52 -7.12 2.55
N GLY A 82 -7.34 -7.97 1.55
CA GLY A 82 -7.69 -7.70 0.15
C GLY A 82 -8.97 -8.39 -0.30
N ILE A 83 -9.76 -8.94 0.62
CA ILE A 83 -11.03 -9.60 0.31
C ILE A 83 -12.14 -8.53 0.29
N ARG A 84 -12.94 -8.50 -0.79
CA ARG A 84 -13.94 -7.44 -1.02
C ARG A 84 -14.92 -7.25 0.15
N THR A 85 -15.45 -8.33 0.73
CA THR A 85 -16.41 -8.26 1.85
C THR A 85 -15.81 -7.76 3.17
N THR A 86 -14.50 -7.87 3.36
CA THR A 86 -13.80 -7.44 4.60
C THR A 86 -12.78 -6.34 4.33
N LEU A 87 -12.94 -5.63 3.21
CA LEU A 87 -11.98 -4.64 2.73
C LEU A 87 -11.97 -3.39 3.62
N MET A 88 -10.85 -3.16 4.30
CA MET A 88 -10.66 -1.99 5.17
C MET A 88 -9.95 -0.82 4.46
N ALA A 89 -9.42 -1.06 3.27
CA ALA A 89 -8.65 -0.11 2.47
C ALA A 89 -9.29 0.08 1.08
N PRO A 90 -10.50 0.64 0.97
CA PRO A 90 -11.21 0.78 -0.30
C PRO A 90 -10.58 1.83 -1.21
N VAL A 91 -10.95 1.78 -2.49
CA VAL A 91 -10.60 2.80 -3.50
C VAL A 91 -10.96 4.20 -3.00
N LYS A 92 -10.00 5.14 -3.01
CA LYS A 92 -10.17 6.50 -2.46
C LYS A 92 -11.45 7.19 -2.97
N GLU A 93 -11.73 7.05 -4.27
CA GLU A 93 -12.91 7.62 -4.94
C GLU A 93 -14.24 7.00 -4.48
N ARG A 94 -14.20 5.83 -3.84
CA ARG A 94 -15.37 5.12 -3.29
C ARG A 94 -15.59 5.41 -1.81
N ILE A 95 -14.76 6.26 -1.20
CA ILE A 95 -14.91 6.66 0.20
C ILE A 95 -15.84 7.86 0.29
N TRP A 96 -17.06 7.62 0.76
CA TRP A 96 -17.99 8.71 1.04
C TRP A 96 -17.52 9.55 2.24
N GLY A 97 -17.60 10.88 2.10
CA GLY A 97 -17.28 11.82 3.18
C GLY A 97 -15.79 11.90 3.56
N ALA A 98 -14.88 11.47 2.68
CA ALA A 98 -13.42 11.57 2.87
C ALA A 98 -12.88 10.93 4.17
N LYS A 99 -13.62 9.96 4.75
CA LYS A 99 -13.21 9.22 5.95
C LYS A 99 -12.21 8.12 5.59
N LEU A 100 -11.01 8.56 5.24
CA LEU A 100 -9.88 7.72 4.92
C LEU A 100 -9.30 7.13 6.22
N TYR A 101 -9.12 5.82 6.27
CA TYR A 101 -8.33 5.22 7.34
C TYR A 101 -6.85 5.51 7.08
N SER A 102 -6.30 6.46 7.83
CA SER A 102 -4.89 6.77 7.78
C SER A 102 -4.13 6.03 8.88
N PHE A 103 -2.89 5.64 8.57
CA PHE A 103 -1.99 5.07 9.57
C PHE A 103 -1.62 6.06 10.68
N GLY A 104 -1.75 7.37 10.46
CA GLY A 104 -1.44 8.41 11.42
C GLY A 104 -1.63 9.81 10.84
N THR A 105 -1.11 10.82 11.54
CA THR A 105 -1.05 12.19 11.02
C THR A 105 0.33 12.42 10.40
N PRO A 106 0.42 12.67 9.07
CA PRO A 106 1.70 12.94 8.41
C PRO A 106 2.36 14.19 9.00
N ARG A 107 3.69 14.22 9.03
CA ARG A 107 4.49 15.36 9.53
C ARG A 107 4.21 15.78 10.99
N SER A 108 3.48 14.98 11.76
CA SER A 108 3.21 15.33 13.15
C SER A 108 4.46 15.19 14.01
N THR A 109 4.76 16.20 14.83
CA THR A 109 5.81 16.10 15.86
C THR A 109 5.34 15.34 17.10
N ASN A 110 4.02 15.12 17.24
CA ASN A 110 3.48 14.33 18.34
C ASN A 110 3.72 12.84 18.08
N PRO A 111 4.51 12.14 18.92
CA PRO A 111 4.87 10.74 18.69
C PRO A 111 3.65 9.80 18.70
N LEU A 112 2.56 10.16 19.40
CA LEU A 112 1.33 9.36 19.43
C LEU A 112 0.52 9.44 18.14
N LEU A 113 0.72 10.50 17.34
CA LEU A 113 0.02 10.72 16.08
C LEU A 113 0.91 10.44 14.87
N ASN A 114 2.23 10.39 15.05
CA ASN A 114 3.22 10.21 13.99
C ASN A 114 3.45 8.73 13.59
N THR A 115 2.35 7.97 13.50
CA THR A 115 2.33 6.51 13.27
C THR A 115 2.24 6.11 11.80
N THR A 116 2.31 7.08 10.90
CA THR A 116 2.50 6.89 9.46
C THR A 116 3.80 6.13 9.16
N LEU A 117 3.80 5.37 8.07
CA LEU A 117 4.87 4.45 7.75
C LEU A 117 5.97 5.17 6.96
N LYS A 118 7.19 5.22 7.49
CA LYS A 118 8.30 6.00 6.92
C LYS A 118 9.35 5.08 6.31
N TYR A 119 9.96 5.50 5.21
CA TYR A 119 11.00 4.75 4.53
C TYR A 119 12.05 5.66 3.88
N LYS A 120 13.24 5.11 3.65
CA LYS A 120 14.44 5.83 3.23
C LYS A 120 14.68 5.75 1.72
N GLN A 121 14.47 4.60 1.12
CA GLN A 121 14.93 4.28 -0.23
C GLN A 121 13.79 3.76 -1.10
N ASN A 122 13.06 2.75 -0.62
CA ASN A 122 12.03 2.15 -1.44
C ASN A 122 10.84 1.57 -0.67
N VAL A 123 9.73 1.48 -1.38
CA VAL A 123 8.50 0.86 -0.90
C VAL A 123 7.93 -0.09 -1.95
N THR A 124 7.42 -1.23 -1.50
CA THR A 124 6.63 -2.14 -2.33
C THR A 124 5.58 -2.86 -1.48
N VAL A 125 4.89 -3.83 -2.06
CA VAL A 125 3.88 -4.65 -1.40
C VAL A 125 4.16 -6.13 -1.62
N ALA A 126 3.75 -6.95 -0.65
CA ALA A 126 3.70 -8.40 -0.77
C ALA A 126 2.25 -8.85 -0.67
N CYS A 127 1.77 -9.56 -1.68
CA CYS A 127 0.37 -9.97 -1.83
C CYS A 127 0.25 -11.50 -1.79
N LEU A 128 -0.46 -12.02 -0.79
CA LEU A 128 -0.71 -13.45 -0.60
C LEU A 128 -2.09 -13.83 -1.15
N ALA A 129 -2.11 -14.72 -2.13
CA ALA A 129 -3.33 -15.38 -2.54
C ALA A 129 -3.79 -16.38 -1.47
N GLY A 130 -5.09 -16.50 -1.29
CA GLY A 130 -5.72 -17.32 -0.28
C GLY A 130 -5.80 -18.79 -0.66
N PRO A 131 -6.48 -19.59 0.19
CA PRO A 131 -6.40 -21.03 0.17
C PRO A 131 -7.38 -21.71 -0.81
N ALA A 132 -8.29 -20.98 -1.47
CA ALA A 132 -9.19 -21.55 -2.46
C ALA A 132 -8.39 -22.39 -3.48
N ALA A 133 -8.87 -23.58 -3.84
CA ALA A 133 -8.15 -24.59 -4.61
C ALA A 133 -7.55 -24.10 -5.94
N ALA A 134 -8.03 -22.95 -6.44
CA ALA A 134 -7.60 -22.37 -7.69
C ALA A 134 -6.84 -21.02 -7.54
N GLY A 135 -6.74 -20.44 -6.33
CA GLY A 135 -6.08 -19.15 -6.10
C GLY A 135 -6.87 -17.96 -6.67
N ILE A 136 -6.15 -16.99 -7.24
CA ILE A 136 -6.74 -15.90 -8.04
C ILE A 136 -6.75 -16.39 -9.48
N THR A 137 -7.93 -16.58 -10.07
CA THR A 137 -8.10 -17.50 -11.22
C THR A 137 -8.46 -16.86 -12.54
N GLY A 138 -8.96 -15.63 -12.54
CA GLY A 138 -9.49 -15.01 -13.73
C GLY A 138 -8.57 -13.99 -14.38
N ALA A 139 -8.36 -14.11 -15.70
CA ALA A 139 -7.68 -13.11 -16.52
C ALA A 139 -8.32 -11.70 -16.49
N GLY A 140 -9.58 -11.59 -16.04
CA GLY A 140 -10.28 -10.33 -15.79
C GLY A 140 -10.40 -9.95 -14.31
N GLN A 141 -9.74 -10.66 -13.40
CA GLN A 141 -9.89 -10.52 -11.95
C GLN A 141 -8.60 -9.97 -11.34
N GLN A 142 -8.07 -8.92 -11.96
CA GLN A 142 -6.88 -8.24 -11.47
C GLN A 142 -7.21 -7.54 -10.15
N TYR A 143 -6.24 -7.55 -9.24
CA TYR A 143 -6.25 -6.68 -8.08
C TYR A 143 -5.22 -5.57 -8.27
N ARG A 144 -5.47 -4.44 -7.61
CA ARG A 144 -4.56 -3.30 -7.61
C ARG A 144 -4.34 -2.84 -6.18
N VAL A 145 -3.09 -2.56 -5.82
CA VAL A 145 -2.71 -2.01 -4.54
C VAL A 145 -1.98 -0.70 -4.78
N ARG A 146 -2.50 0.38 -4.21
CA ARG A 146 -1.92 1.72 -4.28
C ARG A 146 -1.51 2.19 -2.90
N LEU A 147 -0.30 2.71 -2.78
CA LEU A 147 0.19 3.34 -1.55
C LEU A 147 0.29 4.84 -1.79
N TRP A 148 -0.25 5.60 -0.86
CA TRP A 148 -0.34 7.05 -0.99
C TRP A 148 0.27 7.74 0.21
N GLY A 149 0.82 8.92 -0.02
CA GLY A 149 1.40 9.70 1.04
C GLY A 149 2.27 10.84 0.51
N TYR A 150 3.37 11.09 1.19
CA TYR A 150 4.20 12.25 0.95
C TYR A 150 5.65 11.85 0.75
N VAL A 151 6.37 12.68 0.01
CA VAL A 151 7.82 12.60 -0.10
C VAL A 151 8.42 13.93 0.28
N TYR A 152 9.47 13.86 1.07
CA TYR A 152 10.15 14.99 1.68
C TYR A 152 11.59 15.01 1.21
N LYS A 153 12.18 16.20 1.08
CA LYS A 153 13.63 16.31 0.95
C LYS A 153 14.30 16.16 2.32
N VAL A 154 15.45 15.51 2.36
CA VAL A 154 16.21 15.28 3.62
C VAL A 154 16.50 16.60 4.34
N ASP A 155 16.76 17.68 3.60
CA ASP A 155 17.02 18.99 4.17
C ASP A 155 15.78 19.66 4.77
N GLU A 156 14.58 19.26 4.37
CA GLU A 156 13.32 19.74 4.95
C GLU A 156 12.98 19.04 6.27
N MET A 157 13.57 17.86 6.53
CA MET A 157 13.35 17.11 7.77
C MET A 157 14.16 17.66 8.96
N LYS A 158 15.26 18.37 8.71
CA LYS A 158 16.18 18.87 9.75
C LYS A 158 15.55 19.90 10.70
N LEU A 159 14.41 20.49 10.34
CA LEU A 159 13.65 21.42 11.18
C LEU A 159 12.76 20.76 12.24
N GLN A 160 12.74 19.43 12.36
CA GLN A 160 11.86 18.70 13.29
C GLN A 160 12.57 18.14 14.54
N ASN A 161 13.90 18.26 14.64
CA ASN A 161 14.70 17.74 15.76
C ASN A 161 15.09 18.83 16.78
N LEU A 162 14.12 19.62 17.25
CA LEU A 162 14.29 20.58 18.33
C LEU A 162 13.37 20.23 19.51
N ILE A 163 13.65 19.09 20.15
CA ILE A 163 13.35 18.79 21.56
C ILE A 163 14.50 17.96 22.11
#